data_AF-A0A7W0MPS5-F1
#
_entry.id   AF-A0A7W0MPS5-F1
#
_cell.length_a   1.000
_cell.length_b   1.000
_cell.length_c   1.000
_cell.angle_alpha   90.00
_cell.angle_beta   90.00
_cell.angle_gamma   90.00
#
_symmetry.space_group_name_H-M   'P 1'
#
loop_
_entity.id
_entity.type
_entity.pdbx_description
1 polymer ?
#
loop_
_entity_poly.entity_id
_entity_poly.type
_entity_poly.pdbx_seq_one_letter_code
_entity_poly.pdbx_strand_id
1 'polypeptide(L)'
;MHDSRTCLPRLAIVLGFALAACGPPPEADYAVSERARAAPPPKLEPTALFTAPMEAGAEAAAQLGPETEALAARAAALRERGEALSETGVLDPDRRTRLETAPPE
;
A
#
# COMPACT_ATOMS: atom_id res chain seq x y z
N MET A 1 37.44 17.35 20.46
CA MET A 1 37.12 16.09 21.17
C MET A 1 35.64 16.12 21.51
N HIS A 2 34.79 15.49 20.69
CA HIS A 2 33.36 15.35 20.98
C HIS A 2 33.13 13.98 21.59
N ASP A 3 32.73 14.01 22.85
CA ASP A 3 32.55 12.85 23.72
C ASP A 3 31.38 12.00 23.21
N SER A 4 31.70 10.93 22.47
CA SER A 4 30.75 10.08 21.74
C SER A 4 29.98 9.11 22.65
N ARG A 5 30.11 9.26 23.97
CA ARG A 5 29.68 8.27 24.97
C ARG A 5 28.30 8.54 25.59
N THR A 6 27.62 9.61 25.20
CA THR A 6 26.35 10.03 25.83
C THR A 6 25.08 9.78 25.00
N CYS A 7 25.19 9.30 23.75
CA CYS A 7 24.02 9.09 22.88
C CYS A 7 23.30 7.73 23.03
N LEU A 8 24.01 6.69 23.45
CA LEU A 8 23.45 5.33 23.60
C LEU A 8 22.28 5.20 24.59
N PRO A 9 22.30 5.80 25.81
CA PRO A 9 21.20 5.60 26.76
C PRO A 9 19.91 6.32 26.32
N ARG A 10 20.01 7.41 25.54
CA ARG A 10 18.84 8.15 25.05
C ARG A 10 18.10 7.41 23.95
N LEU A 11 18.80 6.70 23.07
CA LEU A 11 18.19 5.92 21.99
C LEU A 11 17.42 4.71 22.53
N ALA A 12 17.95 4.06 23.58
CA ALA A 12 17.30 2.93 24.25
C ALA A 12 16.00 3.32 24.97
N ILE A 13 15.95 4.52 25.57
CA ILE A 13 14.74 5.01 26.27
C ILE A 13 13.62 5.31 25.26
N VAL A 14 13.94 5.93 24.12
CA VAL A 14 12.95 6.24 23.06
C VAL A 14 12.39 4.95 22.44
N LEU A 15 13.26 3.97 22.17
CA LEU A 15 12.83 2.67 21.64
C LEU A 15 11.95 1.90 22.65
N GLY A 16 12.27 1.96 23.94
CA GLY A 16 11.45 1.38 25.00
C GLY A 16 10.05 1.98 25.10
N PHE A 17 9.92 3.30 24.97
CA PHE A 17 8.61 3.97 24.93
C PHE A 17 7.82 3.65 23.66
N ALA A 18 8.47 3.58 22.50
CA ALA A 18 7.83 3.21 21.24
C ALA A 18 7.29 1.77 21.26
N LEU A 19 8.02 0.84 21.88
CA LEU A 19 7.58 -0.55 22.03
C LEU A 19 6.45 -0.70 23.08
N ALA A 20 6.50 0.08 24.17
CA ALA A 20 5.42 0.09 25.17
C ALA A 20 4.11 0.68 24.61
N ALA A 21 4.19 1.63 23.66
CA ALA A 21 3.03 2.18 22.97
C ALA A 21 2.43 1.23 21.91
N CYS A 22 3.16 0.21 21.48
CA CYS A 22 2.67 -0.88 20.62
C CYS A 22 2.25 -2.13 21.41
N GLY A 23 2.19 -2.05 22.74
CA GLY A 23 1.65 -3.13 23.56
C GLY A 23 0.15 -3.30 23.33
N PRO A 24 -0.38 -4.53 23.41
CA PRO A 24 -1.82 -4.71 23.44
C PRO A 24 -2.41 -3.93 24.62
N PRO A 25 -3.59 -3.31 24.45
CA PRO A 25 -4.24 -2.61 25.55
C PRO A 25 -4.53 -3.62 26.67
N PRO A 26 -4.51 -3.22 27.95
CA PRO A 26 -4.74 -4.14 29.07
C PRO A 26 -6.08 -4.87 28.97
N GLU A 27 -7.04 -4.30 28.22
CA GLU A 27 -8.33 -4.90 27.90
C GLU A 27 -8.23 -6.17 27.04
N ALA A 28 -7.15 -6.34 26.27
CA ALA A 28 -6.91 -7.51 25.44
C ALA A 28 -6.54 -8.77 26.24
N ASP A 29 -6.09 -8.60 27.49
CA ASP A 29 -5.72 -9.71 28.38
C ASP A 29 -6.92 -10.27 29.16
N TYR A 30 -8.10 -9.63 29.08
CA TYR A 30 -9.29 -10.13 29.76
C TYR A 30 -9.80 -11.42 29.10
N ALA A 31 -9.96 -12.46 29.92
CA ALA A 31 -10.54 -13.72 29.48
C ALA A 31 -12.01 -13.52 29.06
N VAL A 32 -12.27 -13.58 27.76
CA VAL A 32 -13.64 -13.57 27.23
C VAL A 32 -14.32 -14.90 27.58
N SER A 33 -15.37 -14.84 28.39
CA SER A 33 -16.15 -16.04 28.76
C SER A 33 -16.72 -16.74 27.53
N GLU A 34 -16.87 -18.07 27.58
CA GLU A 34 -17.50 -18.85 26.50
C GLU A 34 -18.92 -18.33 26.17
N ARG A 35 -19.65 -17.86 27.19
CA ARG A 35 -20.96 -17.22 27.02
C ARG A 35 -20.88 -15.91 26.23
N ALA A 36 -19.85 -15.11 26.46
CA ALA A 36 -19.64 -13.86 25.73
C ALA A 36 -19.18 -14.09 24.28
N ARG A 37 -18.42 -15.16 24.01
CA ARG A 37 -18.07 -15.56 22.63
C ARG A 37 -19.27 -16.06 21.83
N ALA A 38 -20.18 -16.77 22.50
CA ALA A 38 -21.40 -17.28 21.88
C ALA A 38 -22.50 -16.21 21.74
N ALA A 39 -22.33 -15.03 22.35
CA ALA A 39 -23.29 -13.95 22.21
C ALA A 39 -23.21 -13.36 20.80
N PRO A 40 -24.37 -13.04 20.17
CA PRO A 40 -24.34 -12.32 18.91
C PRO A 40 -23.62 -10.97 19.10
N PRO A 41 -22.87 -10.52 18.09
CA PRO A 41 -22.17 -9.24 18.16
C PRO A 41 -23.19 -8.11 18.43
N PRO A 42 -22.80 -7.07 19.19
CA PRO A 42 -23.68 -5.94 19.41
C PRO A 42 -24.03 -5.28 18.07
N LYS A 43 -25.30 -4.93 17.90
CA LYS A 43 -25.72 -4.09 16.77
C LYS A 43 -25.24 -2.67 17.05
N LEU A 44 -24.32 -2.19 16.22
CA LEU A 44 -23.88 -0.80 16.28
C LEU A 44 -24.84 0.02 15.44
N GLU A 45 -25.54 0.96 16.07
CA GLU A 45 -26.32 1.95 15.34
C GLU A 45 -25.36 2.90 14.62
N PRO A 46 -25.58 3.19 13.33
CA PRO A 46 -24.75 4.14 12.60
C PRO A 46 -24.89 5.52 13.26
N THR A 47 -23.79 6.00 13.84
CA THR A 47 -23.74 7.40 14.28
C THR A 47 -23.49 8.27 13.05
N ALA A 48 -23.88 9.55 13.12
CA ALA A 48 -23.67 10.50 12.03
C ALA A 48 -22.21 10.59 11.55
N LEU A 49 -21.25 10.19 12.39
CA LEU A 49 -19.82 10.13 12.05
C LEU A 49 -19.48 9.00 11.06
N PHE A 50 -20.30 7.96 10.95
CA PHE A 50 -20.07 6.81 10.08
C PHE A 50 -20.90 6.84 8.80
N THR A 51 -22.03 7.55 8.78
CA THR A 51 -22.92 7.59 7.61
C THR A 51 -22.25 8.22 6.39
N ALA A 52 -21.67 9.42 6.54
CA ALA A 52 -21.05 10.12 5.41
C ALA A 52 -19.84 9.38 4.80
N PRO A 53 -18.89 8.84 5.60
CA PRO A 53 -17.81 8.01 5.04
C PRO A 53 -18.30 6.72 4.37
N MET A 54 -19.37 6.10 4.89
CA MET A 54 -19.95 4.89 4.30
C MET A 54 -20.63 5.18 2.96
N GLU A 55 -21.36 6.29 2.84
CA GLU A 55 -21.98 6.71 1.58
C GLU A 55 -20.93 7.07 0.52
N ALA A 56 -19.90 7.84 0.90
CA ALA A 56 -18.80 8.15 0.01
C ALA A 56 -18.03 6.89 -0.43
N GLY A 57 -17.82 5.94 0.49
CA GLY A 57 -17.20 4.66 0.21
C GLY A 57 -18.04 3.79 -0.74
N ALA A 58 -19.36 3.80 -0.59
CA ALA A 58 -20.28 3.07 -1.46
C ALA A 58 -20.29 3.65 -2.88
N GLU A 59 -20.28 4.98 -3.02
CA GLU A 59 -20.18 5.65 -4.32
C GLU A 59 -18.84 5.37 -5.01
N ALA A 60 -17.74 5.45 -4.27
CA ALA A 60 -16.40 5.11 -4.79
C ALA A 60 -16.33 3.63 -5.22
N ALA A 61 -16.89 2.72 -4.42
CA ALA A 61 -16.93 1.29 -4.75
C ALA A 61 -17.74 1.00 -6.02
N ALA A 62 -18.82 1.75 -6.27
CA ALA A 62 -19.62 1.61 -7.49
C ALA A 62 -18.84 1.99 -8.76
N GLN A 63 -17.84 2.89 -8.65
CA GLN A 63 -17.02 3.34 -9.78
C GLN A 63 -15.86 2.38 -10.10
N LEU A 64 -15.47 1.50 -9.17
CA LEU A 64 -14.33 0.60 -9.34
C LEU A 64 -14.49 -0.37 -10.54
N GLY A 65 -15.70 -0.88 -10.77
CA GLY A 65 -15.96 -1.81 -11.89
C GLY A 65 -15.66 -1.15 -13.25
N PRO A 66 -16.36 -0.05 -13.59
CA PRO A 66 -16.12 0.72 -14.81
C PRO A 66 -14.66 1.18 -14.98
N GLU A 67 -14.02 1.65 -13.90
CA GLU A 67 -12.61 2.07 -13.95
C GLU A 67 -11.66 0.91 -14.24
N THR A 68 -11.91 -0.26 -13.64
CA THR A 68 -11.11 -1.47 -13.86
C THR A 68 -11.23 -1.92 -15.32
N GLU A 69 -12.43 -1.89 -15.89
CA GLU A 69 -12.66 -2.22 -17.30
C GLU A 69 -11.97 -1.22 -18.24
N ALA A 70 -12.09 0.08 -17.95
CA ALA A 70 -11.42 1.12 -18.73
C ALA A 70 -9.89 0.99 -18.69
N LEU A 71 -9.32 0.65 -17.52
CA LEU A 71 -7.89 0.38 -17.37
C LEU A 71 -7.46 -0.88 -18.12
N ALA A 72 -8.25 -1.96 -18.06
CA ALA A 72 -7.98 -3.20 -18.78
C ALA A 72 -7.94 -2.97 -20.30
N ALA A 73 -8.88 -2.19 -20.84
CA ALA A 73 -8.91 -1.81 -22.25
C ALA A 73 -7.67 -0.99 -22.65
N ARG A 74 -7.28 0.00 -21.84
CA ARG A 74 -6.05 0.80 -22.08
C ARG A 74 -4.80 -0.08 -22.04
N ALA A 75 -4.72 -1.00 -21.08
CA ALA A 75 -3.61 -1.94 -20.96
C ALA A 75 -3.54 -2.91 -22.14
N ALA A 76 -4.67 -3.35 -22.70
CA ALA A 76 -4.71 -4.15 -23.92
C ALA A 76 -4.17 -3.35 -25.13
N ALA A 77 -4.65 -2.13 -25.33
CA ALA A 77 -4.18 -1.27 -26.41
C ALA A 77 -2.68 -0.94 -26.30
N LEU A 78 -2.17 -0.74 -25.08
CA LEU A 78 -0.74 -0.53 -24.85
C LEU A 78 0.09 -1.76 -25.18
N ARG A 79 -0.39 -2.96 -24.83
CA ARG A 79 0.29 -4.22 -25.17
C ARG A 79 0.36 -4.44 -26.67
N GLU A 80 -0.75 -4.27 -27.38
CA GLU A 80 -0.80 -4.37 -28.85
C GLU A 80 0.17 -3.39 -29.51
N ARG A 81 0.21 -2.14 -29.05
CA ARG A 81 1.18 -1.14 -29.53
C ARG A 81 2.62 -1.54 -29.23
N GLY A 82 2.88 -2.10 -28.05
CA GLY A 82 4.19 -2.61 -27.66
C GLY A 82 4.66 -3.76 -28.56
N GLU A 83 3.77 -4.70 -28.86
CA GLU A 83 4.02 -5.81 -29.78
C GLU A 83 4.34 -5.30 -31.18
N ALA A 84 3.51 -4.41 -31.73
CA ALA A 84 3.75 -3.80 -33.04
C ALA A 84 5.10 -3.04 -33.11
N LEU A 85 5.49 -2.35 -32.04
CA LEU A 85 6.78 -1.67 -31.93
C LEU A 85 7.96 -2.66 -31.79
N SER A 86 7.73 -3.83 -31.22
CA SER A 86 8.77 -4.86 -31.08
C SER A 86 9.05 -5.58 -32.41
N GLU A 87 8.02 -5.74 -33.24
CA GLU A 87 8.12 -6.35 -34.58
C GLU A 87 8.71 -5.39 -35.61
N THR A 88 8.35 -4.12 -35.52
CA THR A 88 8.96 -3.07 -36.34
C THR A 88 10.32 -2.71 -35.75
N GLY A 89 11.39 -3.30 -36.28
CA GLY A 89 12.75 -2.95 -35.87
C GLY A 89 13.00 -1.43 -35.96
N VAL A 90 12.82 -0.72 -34.83
CA VAL A 90 12.82 0.76 -34.77
C VAL A 90 14.21 1.33 -35.08
N LEU A 91 15.25 0.56 -34.78
CA LEU A 91 16.63 0.89 -35.09
C LEU A 91 17.10 0.08 -36.28
N ASP A 92 17.61 0.79 -37.30
CA ASP A 92 18.42 0.17 -38.32
C ASP A 92 19.70 -0.43 -37.68
N PRO A 93 20.27 -1.49 -38.27
CA PRO A 93 21.43 -2.20 -37.72
C PRO A 93 22.62 -1.27 -37.38
N ASP A 94 22.91 -0.26 -38.20
CA ASP A 94 24.02 0.68 -38.01
C ASP A 94 23.78 1.65 -36.85
N ARG A 95 22.52 2.03 -36.61
CA ARG A 95 22.14 2.84 -35.44
C ARG A 95 22.15 2.03 -34.15
N ARG A 96 21.72 0.76 -34.22
CA ARG A 96 21.78 -0.17 -33.08
C ARG A 96 23.24 -0.42 -32.66
N THR A 97 24.11 -0.69 -33.63
CA THR A 97 25.54 -0.91 -33.37
C THR A 97 26.18 0.31 -32.69
N ARG A 98 25.89 1.52 -33.16
CA ARG A 98 26.39 2.77 -32.54
C ARG A 98 25.98 2.94 -31.08
N LEU A 99 24.77 2.53 -30.70
CA LEU A 99 24.27 2.56 -29.32
C LEU A 99 24.97 1.52 -28.44
N GLU A 100 25.16 0.31 -28.95
CA GLU A 100 25.79 -0.80 -28.21
C GLU A 100 27.30 -0.59 -28.03
N THR A 101 27.96 0.09 -28.97
CA THR A 101 29.41 0.37 -28.92
C THR A 101 29.75 1.75 -28.35
N ALA A 102 28.76 2.56 -27.96
CA ALA A 102 29.02 3.86 -27.35
C ALA A 102 29.66 3.65 -25.95
N PRO A 103 30.84 4.23 -25.68
CA PRO A 103 31.45 4.13 -24.36
C PRO A 103 30.58 4.87 -23.32
N PRO A 104 30.45 4.33 -22.09
CA PRO A 104 29.76 5.03 -21.01
C PRO A 104 30.53 6.32 -20.66
N GLU A 105 29.81 7.44 -20.51
CA GLU A 105 30.35 8.71 -20.02
C GLU A 105 30.80 8.63 -18.54
#